data_AF-A0A7C5DTD0-F1
#
_entry.id   AF-A0A7C5DTD0-F1
#
_cell.length_a   1.000
_cell.length_b   1.000
_cell.length_c   1.000
_cell.angle_alpha   90.00
_cell.angle_beta   90.00
_cell.angle_gamma   90.00
#
_symmetry.space_group_name_H-M   'P 1'
#
loop_
_entity.id
_entity.type
_entity.pdbx_description
1 polymer ?
#
loop_
_entity_poly.entity_id
_entity_poly.type
_entity_poly.pdbx_seq_one_letter_code
_entity_poly.pdbx_strand_id
1 'polypeptide(L)'
;MKKLDAFLSLITGEGVGLLFVWLLKNSPNIKLPFLYWLLPIVFPLLALLAIWIAYLIGKKYLFVYQLAKFLLIGAFFAIFDLIILNFLLEYFGIAKEEKLKYSIFVTISFVVATTAKYLADKYWAFEQKEKKEMGREFSKFFIITLISGGIQVGTASLIFSFVSPFLASSIVAGNIGKIGGITLASAWNFLGYKFIVFKK
;
A
#
# COMPACT_ATOMS: atom_id res chain seq x y z
N MET A 1 -24.09 -4.28 -2.08
CA MET A 1 -22.83 -3.76 -1.52
C MET A 1 -23.10 -3.30 -0.10
N LYS A 2 -22.24 -3.58 0.88
CA LYS A 2 -22.44 -3.07 2.25
C LYS A 2 -22.09 -1.58 2.30
N LYS A 3 -22.76 -0.79 3.15
CA LYS A 3 -22.45 0.65 3.34
C LYS A 3 -20.98 0.87 3.73
N LEU A 4 -20.43 -0.02 4.56
CA LEU A 4 -19.03 0.00 4.98
C LEU A 4 -18.05 -0.13 3.79
N ASP A 5 -18.33 -0.99 2.81
CA ASP A 5 -17.44 -1.17 1.65
C ASP A 5 -17.38 0.11 0.80
N ALA A 6 -18.53 0.79 0.65
CA ALA A 6 -18.62 2.07 -0.04
C ALA A 6 -17.83 3.16 0.70
N PHE A 7 -18.02 3.26 2.01
CA PHE A 7 -17.32 4.21 2.86
C PHE A 7 -15.80 4.01 2.84
N LEU A 8 -15.33 2.77 3.00
CA LEU A 8 -13.92 2.43 2.90
C LEU A 8 -13.36 2.77 1.51
N SER A 9 -14.11 2.51 0.44
CA SER A 9 -13.67 2.83 -0.92
C SER A 9 -13.48 4.32 -1.15
N LEU A 10 -14.35 5.16 -0.58
CA LEU A 10 -14.24 6.61 -0.66
C LEU A 10 -13.02 7.11 0.12
N ILE A 11 -12.82 6.65 1.36
CA ILE A 11 -11.67 7.04 2.19
C ILE A 11 -10.35 6.63 1.52
N THR A 12 -10.26 5.39 1.05
CA THR A 12 -9.05 4.90 0.38
C THR A 12 -8.80 5.72 -0.89
N GLY A 13 -9.83 5.95 -1.71
CA GLY A 13 -9.68 6.78 -2.92
C GLY A 13 -9.27 8.21 -2.61
N GLU A 14 -9.81 8.82 -1.55
CA GLU A 14 -9.42 10.17 -1.11
C GLU A 14 -7.96 10.21 -0.67
N GLY A 15 -7.53 9.23 0.13
CA GLY A 15 -6.14 9.08 0.53
C GLY A 15 -5.18 8.93 -0.67
N VAL A 16 -5.54 8.14 -1.68
CA VAL A 16 -4.77 8.07 -2.93
C VAL A 16 -4.74 9.43 -3.63
N GLY A 17 -5.89 10.09 -3.78
CA GLY A 17 -5.98 11.40 -4.41
C GLY A 17 -5.08 12.43 -3.73
N LEU A 18 -5.13 12.52 -2.40
CA LEU A 18 -4.30 13.43 -1.61
C LEU A 18 -2.81 13.11 -1.73
N LEU A 19 -2.42 11.83 -1.71
CA LEU A 19 -1.03 11.42 -1.95
C LEU A 19 -0.53 11.86 -3.32
N PHE A 20 -1.32 11.66 -4.38
CA PHE A 20 -0.95 12.11 -5.71
C PHE A 20 -0.86 13.64 -5.81
N VAL A 21 -1.78 14.38 -5.18
CA VAL A 21 -1.69 15.85 -5.11
C VAL A 21 -0.41 16.29 -4.42
N TRP A 22 -0.07 15.66 -3.29
CA TRP A 22 1.17 15.94 -2.57
C TRP A 22 2.42 15.62 -3.41
N LEU A 23 2.40 14.54 -4.19
CA LEU A 23 3.49 14.20 -5.12
C LEU A 23 3.65 15.21 -6.24
N LEU A 24 2.54 15.68 -6.81
CA LEU A 24 2.57 16.70 -7.85
C LEU A 24 3.14 18.02 -7.32
N LYS A 25 2.76 18.43 -6.09
CA LYS A 25 3.32 19.62 -5.43
C LYS A 25 4.83 19.50 -5.18
N ASN A 26 5.32 18.30 -4.89
CA ASN A 26 6.74 17.98 -4.71
C ASN A 26 7.48 17.70 -6.03
N SER A 27 6.83 17.84 -7.19
CA SER A 27 7.45 17.69 -8.51
C SER A 27 7.75 19.06 -9.13
N PRO A 28 9.02 19.46 -9.26
CA PRO A 28 9.37 20.81 -9.71
C PRO A 28 9.00 21.08 -11.19
N ASN A 29 8.88 20.02 -12.00
CA ASN A 29 8.66 20.12 -13.45
C ASN A 29 7.18 19.99 -13.86
N ILE A 30 6.29 19.55 -12.95
CA ILE A 30 4.89 19.28 -13.28
C ILE A 30 4.00 20.26 -12.51
N LYS A 31 3.61 21.37 -13.17
CA LYS A 31 2.69 22.36 -12.61
C LYS A 31 1.33 22.28 -13.29
N LEU A 32 0.45 21.44 -12.76
CA LEU A 32 -0.92 21.25 -13.27
C LEU A 32 -1.93 21.54 -12.16
N PRO A 33 -2.25 22.83 -11.88
CA PRO A 33 -3.03 23.22 -10.70
C PRO A 33 -4.46 22.69 -10.70
N PHE A 34 -5.05 22.44 -11.87
CA PHE A 34 -6.38 21.83 -11.97
C PHE A 34 -6.40 20.40 -11.39
N LEU A 35 -5.29 19.66 -11.45
CA LEU A 35 -5.20 18.32 -10.87
C LEU A 35 -5.29 18.33 -9.35
N TYR A 36 -4.92 19.43 -8.69
CA TYR A 36 -5.00 19.53 -7.22
C TYR A 36 -6.43 19.46 -6.71
N TRP A 37 -7.39 19.92 -7.52
CA TRP A 37 -8.82 19.87 -7.22
C TRP A 37 -9.48 18.63 -7.83
N LEU A 38 -9.02 18.20 -9.00
CA LEU A 38 -9.60 17.06 -9.71
C LEU A 38 -9.30 15.72 -9.02
N LEU A 39 -8.06 15.47 -8.61
CA LEU A 39 -7.65 14.17 -8.10
C LEU A 39 -8.37 13.74 -6.81
N PRO A 40 -8.55 14.62 -5.80
CA PRO A 40 -9.31 14.27 -4.60
C PRO A 40 -10.78 13.96 -4.88
N ILE A 41 -11.33 14.34 -6.03
CA ILE A 41 -12.71 14.03 -6.42
C ILE A 41 -12.74 12.74 -7.27
N VAL A 42 -11.85 12.63 -8.24
CA VAL A 42 -11.83 11.51 -9.20
C VAL A 42 -11.46 10.20 -8.53
N PHE A 43 -10.43 10.17 -7.67
CA PHE A 43 -9.99 8.92 -7.06
C PHE A 43 -11.03 8.25 -6.15
N PRO A 44 -11.73 8.95 -5.22
CA PRO A 44 -12.84 8.36 -4.47
C PRO A 44 -13.95 7.82 -5.37
N LEU A 45 -14.34 8.57 -6.40
CA LEU A 45 -15.40 8.14 -7.32
C LEU A 45 -14.99 6.89 -8.10
N LEU A 46 -13.73 6.83 -8.58
CA LEU A 46 -13.18 5.65 -9.25
C LEU A 46 -13.11 4.44 -8.31
N ALA A 47 -12.66 4.63 -7.06
CA ALA A 47 -12.60 3.55 -6.07
C ALA A 47 -14.00 3.01 -5.74
N LEU A 48 -14.99 3.90 -5.57
CA LEU A 48 -16.39 3.52 -5.36
C LEU A 48 -16.96 2.77 -6.56
N LEU A 49 -16.70 3.28 -7.77
CA LEU A 49 -17.13 2.66 -9.02
C LEU A 49 -16.49 1.27 -9.20
N ALA A 50 -15.20 1.12 -8.91
CA ALA A 50 -14.49 -0.16 -8.99
C ALA A 50 -15.09 -1.21 -8.05
N ILE A 51 -15.39 -0.84 -6.80
CA ILE A 51 -16.03 -1.74 -5.84
C ILE A 51 -17.48 -2.05 -6.22
N TRP A 52 -18.20 -1.08 -6.78
CA TRP A 52 -19.55 -1.29 -7.28
C TRP A 52 -19.58 -2.26 -8.47
N ILE A 53 -18.70 -2.09 -9.45
CA ILE A 53 -18.53 -3.04 -10.57
C ILE A 53 -18.16 -4.43 -10.04
N ALA A 54 -17.20 -4.51 -9.13
CA ALA A 54 -16.80 -5.78 -8.53
C ALA A 54 -17.96 -6.44 -7.77
N TYR A 55 -18.83 -5.67 -7.11
CA TYR A 55 -20.05 -6.17 -6.48
C TYR A 55 -21.05 -6.73 -7.52
N LEU A 56 -21.23 -6.06 -8.67
CA LEU A 56 -22.11 -6.54 -9.74
C LEU A 56 -21.60 -7.85 -10.34
N ILE A 57 -20.32 -7.91 -10.70
CA ILE A 57 -19.68 -9.14 -11.20
C ILE A 57 -19.71 -10.22 -10.12
N GLY A 58 -19.52 -9.83 -8.87
CA GLY A 58 -19.59 -10.67 -7.67
C GLY A 58 -20.89 -11.42 -7.48
N LYS A 59 -22.01 -10.95 -8.06
CA LYS A 59 -23.28 -11.69 -8.07
C LYS A 59 -23.17 -13.01 -8.83
N LYS A 60 -22.30 -13.07 -9.86
CA LYS A 60 -22.03 -14.28 -10.66
C LYS A 60 -20.72 -14.96 -10.26
N TYR A 61 -19.69 -14.18 -9.92
CA TYR A 61 -18.36 -14.66 -9.58
C TYR A 61 -17.89 -14.09 -8.24
N LEU A 62 -18.26 -14.75 -7.14
CA LEU A 62 -18.01 -14.26 -5.77
C LEU A 62 -16.53 -13.88 -5.50
N PHE A 63 -15.59 -14.62 -6.10
CA PHE A 63 -14.16 -14.39 -5.92
C PHE A 63 -13.71 -12.98 -6.38
N VAL A 64 -14.38 -12.40 -7.40
CA VAL A 64 -14.03 -11.06 -7.92
C VAL A 64 -14.32 -10.00 -6.86
N TYR A 65 -15.46 -10.10 -6.19
CA TYR A 65 -15.82 -9.17 -5.13
C TYR A 65 -14.94 -9.32 -3.89
N GLN A 66 -14.58 -10.56 -3.53
CA GLN A 66 -13.63 -10.82 -2.44
C GLN A 66 -12.25 -10.25 -2.75
N LEU A 67 -11.75 -10.45 -3.97
CA LEU A 67 -10.49 -9.87 -4.43
C LEU A 67 -10.51 -8.34 -4.38
N ALA A 68 -11.59 -7.71 -4.84
CA ALA A 68 -11.70 -6.26 -4.81
C ALA A 68 -11.67 -5.69 -3.38
N LYS A 69 -12.32 -6.36 -2.42
CA LYS A 69 -12.24 -5.99 -1.00
C LYS A 69 -10.83 -6.15 -0.44
N PHE A 70 -10.16 -7.25 -0.78
CA PHE A 70 -8.78 -7.49 -0.39
C PHE A 70 -7.84 -6.40 -0.92
N LEU A 71 -7.98 -6.04 -2.20
CA LEU A 71 -7.21 -4.97 -2.82
C LEU A 71 -7.51 -3.61 -2.19
N LEU A 72 -8.77 -3.34 -1.83
CA LEU A 72 -9.16 -2.08 -1.20
C LEU A 72 -8.49 -1.91 0.18
N ILE A 73 -8.56 -2.94 1.03
CA ILE A 73 -7.91 -2.94 2.34
C ILE A 73 -6.39 -2.87 2.17
N GLY A 74 -5.84 -3.59 1.20
CA GLY A 74 -4.42 -3.51 0.84
C GLY A 74 -3.99 -2.10 0.46
N ALA A 75 -4.78 -1.42 -0.38
CA ALA A 75 -4.53 -0.04 -0.79
C ALA A 75 -4.60 0.94 0.39
N PHE A 76 -5.54 0.75 1.32
CA PHE A 76 -5.63 1.56 2.54
C PHE A 76 -4.33 1.50 3.36
N PHE A 77 -3.82 0.30 3.63
CA PHE A 77 -2.55 0.16 4.36
C PHE A 77 -1.32 0.57 3.55
N ALA A 78 -1.37 0.46 2.21
CA ALA A 78 -0.32 1.00 1.34
C ALA A 78 -0.24 2.52 1.41
N ILE A 79 -1.38 3.23 1.48
CA ILE A 79 -1.43 4.68 1.70
C ILE A 79 -0.79 5.02 3.03
N PHE A 80 -1.14 4.30 4.09
CA PHE A 80 -0.56 4.50 5.43
C PHE A 80 0.97 4.31 5.43
N ASP A 81 1.46 3.27 4.76
CA ASP A 81 2.90 3.02 4.58
C ASP A 81 3.59 4.17 3.80
N LEU A 82 2.97 4.65 2.73
CA LEU A 82 3.47 5.78 1.95
C LEU A 82 3.49 7.08 2.77
N ILE A 83 2.49 7.34 3.63
CA ILE A 83 2.48 8.50 4.52
C ILE A 83 3.68 8.45 5.46
N ILE A 84 3.95 7.31 6.09
CA ILE A 84 5.09 7.14 6.99
C ILE A 84 6.41 7.33 6.24
N LEU A 85 6.55 6.73 5.05
CA LEU A 85 7.74 6.92 4.23
C LEU A 85 7.95 8.40 3.90
N ASN A 86 6.91 9.08 3.44
CA ASN A 86 6.99 10.49 3.07
C ASN A 86 7.36 11.39 4.24
N PHE A 87 6.80 11.12 5.41
CA PHE A 87 7.20 11.79 6.64
C PHE A 87 8.70 11.60 6.92
N LEU A 88 9.24 10.38 6.77
CA LEU A 88 10.67 10.13 6.94
C LEU A 88 11.53 10.86 5.89
N LEU A 89 11.11 10.85 4.62
CA LEU A 89 11.84 11.49 3.53
C LEU A 89 11.89 13.01 3.69
N GLU A 90 10.80 13.65 4.12
CA GLU A 90 10.74 15.09 4.36
C GLU A 90 11.51 15.46 5.63
N TYR A 91 11.25 14.78 6.75
CA TYR A 91 11.80 15.17 8.05
C TYR A 91 13.32 14.98 8.13
N PHE A 92 13.85 13.90 7.57
CA PHE A 92 15.29 13.60 7.60
C PHE A 92 16.03 14.01 6.33
N GLY A 93 15.30 14.48 5.31
CA GLY A 93 15.81 14.75 3.98
C GLY A 93 16.28 13.49 3.24
N ILE A 94 16.30 13.54 1.92
CA ILE A 94 16.83 12.46 1.09
C ILE A 94 17.48 13.01 -0.19
N ALA A 95 18.77 12.71 -0.39
CA ALA A 95 19.48 12.98 -1.63
C ALA A 95 19.42 11.76 -2.57
N LYS A 96 19.72 11.99 -3.85
CA LYS A 96 19.54 10.98 -4.92
C LYS A 96 20.46 9.77 -4.75
N GLU A 97 21.65 10.03 -4.22
CA GLU A 97 22.74 9.09 -3.97
C GLU A 97 22.58 8.30 -2.67
N GLU A 98 21.72 8.73 -1.75
CA GLU A 98 21.53 8.15 -0.41
C GLU A 98 20.67 6.85 -0.43
N LYS A 99 21.04 5.90 -1.28
CA LYS A 99 20.31 4.63 -1.50
C LYS A 99 20.13 3.81 -0.21
N LEU A 100 21.16 3.76 0.62
CA LEU A 100 21.11 3.04 1.90
C LEU A 100 20.11 3.69 2.86
N LYS A 101 20.13 5.03 2.98
CA LYS A 101 19.20 5.79 3.81
C LYS A 101 17.76 5.59 3.36
N TYR A 102 17.52 5.65 2.06
CA TYR A 102 16.21 5.34 1.49
C TYR A 102 15.75 3.92 1.85
N SER A 103 16.63 2.90 1.72
CA SER A 103 16.30 1.52 2.10
C SER A 103 15.94 1.39 3.59
N ILE A 104 16.63 2.11 4.47
CA ILE A 104 16.33 2.18 5.90
C ILE A 104 14.93 2.79 6.12
N PHE A 105 14.62 3.90 5.45
CA PHE A 105 13.29 4.52 5.57
C PHE A 105 12.16 3.61 5.07
N VAL A 106 12.36 2.92 3.93
CA VAL A 106 11.39 1.93 3.43
C VAL A 106 11.19 0.78 4.43
N THR A 107 12.26 0.37 5.11
CA THR A 107 12.21 -0.69 6.13
C THR A 107 11.41 -0.22 7.36
N ILE A 108 11.70 0.98 7.86
CA ILE A 108 11.00 1.56 9.01
C ILE A 108 9.51 1.72 8.67
N SER A 109 9.18 2.30 7.50
CA SER A 109 7.80 2.51 7.11
C SER A 109 7.04 1.19 6.96
N PHE A 110 7.68 0.17 6.36
CA PHE A 110 7.10 -1.16 6.22
C PHE A 110 6.80 -1.82 7.57
N VAL A 111 7.75 -1.76 8.53
CA VAL A 111 7.58 -2.35 9.86
C VAL A 111 6.45 -1.66 10.61
N VAL A 112 6.40 -0.33 10.59
CA VAL A 112 5.33 0.42 11.26
C VAL A 112 3.97 0.13 10.63
N ALA A 113 3.87 0.20 9.30
CA ALA A 113 2.61 -0.04 8.59
C ALA A 113 2.11 -1.48 8.76
N THR A 114 3.01 -2.46 8.69
CA THR A 114 2.66 -3.87 8.86
C THR A 114 2.27 -4.20 10.30
N THR A 115 2.93 -3.59 11.28
CA THR A 115 2.54 -3.72 12.70
C THR A 115 1.14 -3.15 12.92
N ALA A 116 0.86 -1.94 12.40
CA ALA A 116 -0.47 -1.34 12.49
C ALA A 116 -1.54 -2.21 11.83
N LYS A 117 -1.23 -2.77 10.64
CA LYS A 117 -2.12 -3.71 9.95
C LYS A 117 -2.40 -4.96 10.78
N TYR A 118 -1.37 -5.58 11.37
CA TYR A 118 -1.54 -6.74 12.23
C TYR A 118 -2.42 -6.44 13.44
N LEU A 119 -2.24 -5.29 14.10
CA LEU A 119 -3.07 -4.88 15.23
C LEU A 119 -4.52 -4.66 14.81
N ALA A 120 -4.76 -4.03 13.66
CA ALA A 120 -6.10 -3.86 13.10
C ALA A 120 -6.75 -5.22 12.79
N ASP A 121 -6.03 -6.12 12.11
CA ASP A 121 -6.54 -7.46 11.81
C ASP A 121 -6.87 -8.21 13.12
N LYS A 122 -5.97 -8.18 14.11
CA LYS A 122 -6.12 -8.90 15.38
C LYS A 122 -7.27 -8.39 16.25
N TYR A 123 -7.29 -7.09 16.54
CA TYR A 123 -8.21 -6.52 17.52
C TYR A 123 -9.55 -6.08 16.92
N TRP A 124 -9.57 -5.73 15.63
CA TRP A 124 -10.79 -5.25 14.98
C TRP A 124 -11.41 -6.27 14.04
N ALA A 125 -10.64 -6.90 13.14
CA ALA A 125 -11.23 -7.80 12.14
C ALA A 125 -11.62 -9.18 12.70
N PHE A 126 -10.78 -9.75 13.56
CA PHE A 126 -10.99 -11.11 14.09
C PHE A 126 -11.52 -11.16 15.52
N GLU A 127 -11.62 -10.02 16.22
CA GLU A 127 -12.08 -9.91 17.62
C GLU A 127 -11.55 -11.07 18.52
N GLN A 128 -10.28 -11.49 18.30
CA GLN A 128 -9.77 -12.74 18.85
C GLN A 128 -9.72 -12.68 20.39
N LYS A 129 -10.71 -13.30 21.04
CA LYS A 129 -10.80 -13.47 22.49
C LYS A 129 -10.06 -14.70 23.02
N GLU A 130 -9.61 -15.63 22.17
CA GLU A 130 -9.05 -16.92 22.61
C GLU A 130 -7.57 -17.15 22.26
N LYS A 131 -6.80 -17.52 23.29
CA LYS A 131 -5.32 -17.62 23.30
C LYS A 131 -4.74 -18.94 22.74
N LYS A 132 -5.54 -19.93 22.35
CA LYS A 132 -5.08 -21.32 22.28
C LYS A 132 -4.26 -21.74 21.05
N GLU A 133 -4.32 -21.03 19.91
CA GLU A 133 -3.54 -21.38 18.68
C GLU A 133 -2.60 -20.26 18.17
N MET A 134 -2.42 -19.21 18.97
CA MET A 134 -1.81 -17.93 18.57
C MET A 134 -0.35 -18.04 18.09
N GLY A 135 0.44 -19.00 18.60
CA GLY A 135 1.86 -19.13 18.28
C GLY A 135 2.14 -19.66 16.86
N ARG A 136 1.32 -20.60 16.37
CA ARG A 136 1.55 -21.24 15.06
C ARG A 136 1.11 -20.36 13.89
N GLU A 137 0.05 -19.57 14.10
CA GLU A 137 -0.42 -18.56 13.13
C GLU A 137 0.55 -17.37 13.05
N PHE A 138 1.07 -16.91 14.19
CA PHE A 138 2.03 -15.81 14.25
C PHE A 138 3.33 -16.14 13.51
N SER A 139 3.90 -17.33 13.69
CA SER A 139 5.13 -17.74 12.98
C SER A 139 4.94 -17.77 11.46
N LYS A 140 3.78 -18.22 10.96
CA LYS A 140 3.47 -18.21 9.52
C LYS A 140 3.31 -16.79 8.99
N PHE A 141 2.58 -15.94 9.73
CA PHE A 141 2.43 -14.53 9.39
C PHE A 141 3.80 -13.82 9.34
N PHE A 142 4.66 -14.09 10.33
CA PHE A 142 5.98 -13.49 10.42
C PHE A 142 6.88 -13.88 9.24
N ILE A 143 6.94 -15.17 8.86
CA ILE A 143 7.76 -15.64 7.73
C ILE A 143 7.28 -15.00 6.42
N ILE A 144 5.98 -14.99 6.15
CA ILE A 144 5.42 -14.39 4.92
C ILE A 144 5.72 -12.89 4.90
N THR A 145 5.51 -12.22 6.03
CA THR A 145 5.79 -10.79 6.20
C THR A 145 7.26 -10.47 5.99
N LEU A 146 8.17 -11.30 6.49
CA LEU A 146 9.61 -11.09 6.34
C LEU A 146 10.05 -11.17 4.88
N ILE A 147 9.56 -12.19 4.14
CA ILE A 147 9.85 -12.32 2.71
C ILE A 147 9.21 -11.17 1.92
N SER A 148 7.95 -10.83 2.21
CA SER A 148 7.27 -9.69 1.62
C SER A 148 8.02 -8.37 1.88
N GLY A 149 8.55 -8.20 3.08
CA GLY A 149 9.36 -7.04 3.47
C GLY A 149 10.67 -6.97 2.69
N GLY A 150 11.37 -8.10 2.56
CA GLY A 150 12.58 -8.19 1.74
C GLY A 150 12.33 -7.84 0.27
N ILE A 151 11.24 -8.36 -0.32
CA ILE A 151 10.82 -8.01 -1.68
C ILE A 151 10.51 -6.51 -1.77
N GLN A 152 9.69 -5.98 -0.87
CA GLN A 152 9.29 -4.58 -0.92
C GLN A 152 10.50 -3.65 -0.78
N VAL A 153 11.36 -3.85 0.22
CA VAL A 153 12.55 -3.03 0.47
C VAL A 153 13.53 -3.16 -0.69
N GLY A 154 13.84 -4.39 -1.12
CA GLY A 154 14.77 -4.64 -2.22
C GLY A 154 14.30 -4.00 -3.53
N THR A 155 13.06 -4.26 -3.93
CA THR A 155 12.48 -3.67 -5.14
C THR A 155 12.40 -2.15 -5.05
N ALA A 156 11.95 -1.61 -3.91
CA ALA A 156 11.84 -0.16 -3.76
C ALA A 156 13.21 0.51 -3.88
N SER A 157 14.24 -0.04 -3.23
CA SER A 157 15.60 0.48 -3.27
C SER A 157 16.22 0.36 -4.66
N LEU A 158 15.94 -0.72 -5.39
CA LEU A 158 16.36 -0.88 -6.78
C LEU A 158 15.71 0.17 -7.67
N ILE A 159 14.39 0.30 -7.64
CA ILE A 159 13.66 1.28 -8.45
C ILE A 159 14.11 2.71 -8.10
N PHE A 160 14.24 3.04 -6.82
CA PHE A 160 14.77 4.34 -6.40
C PHE A 160 16.17 4.58 -6.99
N SER A 161 17.06 3.60 -6.92
CA SER A 161 18.42 3.71 -7.48
C SER A 161 18.44 3.94 -8.98
N PHE A 162 17.49 3.37 -9.72
CA PHE A 162 17.35 3.57 -11.16
C PHE A 162 16.68 4.89 -11.51
N VAL A 163 15.66 5.32 -10.75
CA VAL A 163 14.81 6.47 -11.10
C VAL A 163 15.32 7.79 -10.53
N SER A 164 15.95 7.78 -9.35
CA SER A 164 16.41 9.00 -8.66
C SER A 164 17.36 9.87 -9.49
N PRO A 165 18.26 9.35 -10.34
CA PRO A 165 19.12 10.20 -11.17
C PRO A 165 18.31 11.03 -12.18
N PHE A 166 17.25 10.46 -12.74
CA PHE A 166 16.45 11.05 -13.82
C PHE A 166 15.37 12.02 -13.34
N LEU A 167 14.99 11.96 -12.07
CA LEU A 167 13.99 12.85 -11.50
C LEU A 167 14.62 13.99 -10.71
N ALA A 168 14.03 15.17 -10.79
CA ALA A 168 14.49 16.32 -10.01
C ALA A 168 14.18 16.19 -8.51
N SER A 169 13.11 15.46 -8.15
CA SER A 169 12.68 15.28 -6.76
C SER A 169 12.98 13.87 -6.27
N SER A 170 13.87 13.76 -5.28
CA SER A 170 14.16 12.50 -4.58
C SER A 170 12.92 11.94 -3.87
N ILE A 171 12.03 12.81 -3.41
CA ILE A 171 10.75 12.41 -2.80
C ILE A 171 9.86 11.69 -3.81
N VAL A 172 9.72 12.25 -5.01
CA VAL A 172 8.93 11.61 -6.09
C VAL A 172 9.55 10.28 -6.50
N ALA A 173 10.88 10.23 -6.66
CA ALA A 173 11.60 8.99 -6.95
C ALA A 173 11.38 7.94 -5.84
N GLY A 174 11.39 8.36 -4.58
CA GLY A 174 11.13 7.49 -3.43
C GLY A 174 9.73 6.89 -3.45
N ASN A 175 8.71 7.67 -3.81
CA ASN A 175 7.35 7.13 -3.91
C ASN A 175 7.19 6.16 -5.07
N ILE A 176 7.80 6.45 -6.22
CA ILE A 176 7.81 5.51 -7.37
C ILE A 176 8.45 4.19 -6.94
N GLY A 177 9.60 4.26 -6.25
CA GLY A 177 10.26 3.09 -5.68
C GLY A 177 9.34 2.31 -4.74
N LYS A 178 8.77 2.98 -3.74
CA LYS A 178 7.91 2.35 -2.74
C LYS A 178 6.64 1.73 -3.35
N ILE A 179 5.99 2.41 -4.29
CA ILE A 179 4.80 1.90 -5.00
C ILE A 179 5.17 0.64 -5.78
N GLY A 180 6.30 0.63 -6.49
CA GLY A 180 6.79 -0.56 -7.19
C GLY A 180 7.08 -1.72 -6.23
N GLY A 181 7.72 -1.42 -5.09
CA GLY A 181 7.94 -2.40 -4.03
C GLY A 181 6.66 -2.98 -3.45
N ILE A 182 5.67 -2.13 -3.12
CA ILE A 182 4.34 -2.56 -2.63
C ILE A 182 3.66 -3.47 -3.65
N THR A 183 3.76 -3.12 -4.93
CA THR A 183 3.13 -3.88 -6.02
C THR A 183 3.71 -5.28 -6.14
N LEU A 184 5.04 -5.42 -6.19
CA LEU A 184 5.68 -6.74 -6.27
C LEU A 184 5.51 -7.56 -4.98
N ALA A 185 5.61 -6.92 -3.82
CA ALA A 185 5.37 -7.59 -2.54
C ALA A 185 3.92 -8.09 -2.41
N SER A 186 2.95 -7.31 -2.90
CA SER A 186 1.54 -7.70 -2.93
C SER A 186 1.29 -8.86 -3.89
N ALA A 187 1.96 -8.87 -5.05
CA ALA A 187 1.91 -10.00 -5.97
C ALA A 187 2.50 -11.28 -5.32
N TRP A 188 3.63 -11.17 -4.63
CA TRP A 188 4.18 -12.27 -3.84
C TRP A 188 3.22 -12.77 -2.78
N ASN A 189 2.62 -11.87 -1.99
CA ASN A 189 1.64 -12.25 -0.96
C ASN A 189 0.47 -13.01 -1.58
N PHE A 190 -0.08 -12.52 -2.69
CA PHE A 190 -1.16 -13.21 -3.39
C PHE A 190 -0.75 -14.62 -3.88
N LEU A 191 0.41 -14.75 -4.52
CA LEU A 191 0.93 -16.03 -5.00
C LEU A 191 1.25 -16.98 -3.86
N GLY A 192 1.87 -16.49 -2.78
CA GLY A 192 2.17 -17.26 -1.58
C GLY A 192 0.91 -17.80 -0.91
N TYR A 193 -0.11 -16.96 -0.73
CA TYR A 193 -1.39 -17.43 -0.21
C TYR A 193 -2.02 -18.46 -1.15
N LYS A 194 -2.08 -18.18 -2.45
CA LYS A 194 -2.74 -19.05 -3.43
C LYS A 194 -2.06 -20.42 -3.57
N PHE A 195 -0.73 -20.47 -3.67
CA PHE A 195 0.00 -21.70 -4.02
C PHE A 195 0.62 -22.45 -2.83
N ILE A 196 0.92 -21.74 -1.73
CA ILE A 196 1.59 -22.35 -0.56
C ILE A 196 0.57 -22.65 0.55
N VAL A 197 -0.35 -21.72 0.82
CA VAL A 197 -1.31 -21.84 1.94
C VAL A 197 -2.59 -22.54 1.52
N PHE A 198 -3.19 -22.13 0.42
CA PHE A 198 -4.40 -22.73 -0.12
C PHE A 198 -4.04 -23.79 -1.17
N LYS A 199 -3.42 -24.91 -0.76
CA LYS A 199 -3.27 -26.08 -1.63
C LYS A 199 -4.66 -26.67 -1.96
N LYS A 200 -5.26 -26.17 -3.04
CA LYS A 200 -6.30 -26.84 -3.83
C LYS A 200 -5.94 -26.69 -5.30
#